data_AF-A0A9P0FAF8-F1
#
_entry.id   AF-A0A9P0FAF8-F1
#
_cell.length_a   1.000
_cell.length_b   1.000
_cell.length_c   1.000
_cell.angle_alpha   90.00
_cell.angle_beta   90.00
_cell.angle_gamma   90.00
#
_symmetry.space_group_name_H-M   'P 1'
#
loop_
_entity.id
_entity.type
_entity.pdbx_description
1 polymer ?
#
loop_
_entity_poly.entity_id
_entity_poly.type
_entity_poly.pdbx_seq_one_letter_code
_entity_poly.pdbx_strand_id
1 'polypeptide(L)'
;MGQNAKERDLEKILAFSSPEDAREFLNASLNDDPDPYSQSSRELALSFQNFDPEEAMRLLVKIASARKMSREEFFQEMQDFIFFGFHEHSNSLDADRCDSEYARLEDRYKVIFGDPDANSFYLMCSLFPHFVVRQTLEKWTIARCEQRQSTSKKPQPIAGKFTIPRYFCFFAFGGLIPSEKGMELNEETRKMIIVIHQYGLTSLLKIGVALSHFLMQKHIECSQLSSEGRLSELIKLGVLTQSKIPSTLTTTIYESISDGFRKKVDVELRLHSTKKPRTQIKI
;
A
#
# COMPACT_ATOMS: atom_id res chain seq x y z
N MET A 1 -20.15 -39.40 -13.48
CA MET A 1 -19.73 -39.08 -12.10
C MET A 1 -18.31 -38.55 -12.14
N GLY A 2 -18.14 -37.23 -12.31
CA GLY A 2 -16.84 -36.58 -12.26
C GLY A 2 -16.97 -35.39 -11.32
N GLN A 3 -16.60 -35.60 -10.05
CA GLN A 3 -16.40 -34.48 -9.14
C GLN A 3 -15.27 -33.62 -9.73
N ASN A 4 -15.56 -32.34 -9.95
CA ASN A 4 -14.62 -31.38 -10.52
C ASN A 4 -13.35 -31.36 -9.67
N ALA A 5 -12.17 -31.48 -10.29
CA ALA A 5 -10.88 -31.36 -9.60
C ALA A 5 -10.80 -30.06 -8.76
N LYS A 6 -11.49 -29.00 -9.21
CA LYS A 6 -11.64 -27.72 -8.49
C LYS A 6 -12.42 -27.79 -7.17
N GLU A 7 -13.37 -28.71 -7.01
CA GLU A 7 -14.10 -28.89 -5.73
C GLU A 7 -13.24 -29.67 -4.72
N ARG A 8 -12.45 -30.65 -5.18
CA ARG A 8 -11.50 -31.37 -4.31
C ARG A 8 -10.36 -30.50 -3.79
N ASP A 9 -9.91 -29.53 -4.58
CA ASP A 9 -8.90 -28.57 -4.14
C ASP A 9 -9.46 -27.56 -3.12
N LEU A 10 -10.75 -27.20 -3.25
CA LEU A 10 -11.45 -26.35 -2.28
C LEU A 10 -11.71 -27.05 -0.94
N GLU A 11 -12.01 -28.35 -0.94
CA GLU A 11 -12.13 -29.15 0.29
C GLU A 11 -10.77 -29.35 0.97
N LYS A 12 -9.67 -29.49 0.23
CA LYS A 12 -8.31 -29.47 0.79
C LYS A 12 -7.92 -28.11 1.39
N ILE A 13 -8.33 -27.01 0.77
CA ILE A 13 -8.10 -25.64 1.28
C ILE A 13 -8.84 -25.36 2.61
N LEU A 14 -9.97 -26.03 2.84
CA LEU A 14 -10.74 -25.91 4.08
C LEU A 14 -10.25 -26.86 5.18
N ALA A 15 -9.33 -27.78 4.88
CA ALA A 15 -8.82 -28.82 5.77
C ALA A 15 -7.36 -28.61 6.22
N PHE A 16 -6.80 -27.39 6.09
CA PHE A 16 -5.46 -27.10 6.59
C PHE A 16 -5.42 -27.29 8.12
N SER A 17 -4.77 -28.37 8.53
CA SER A 17 -4.71 -28.84 9.92
C SER A 17 -3.44 -28.36 10.63
N SER A 18 -2.50 -27.76 9.88
CA SER A 18 -1.25 -27.20 10.40
C SER A 18 -0.77 -25.97 9.60
N PRO A 19 0.02 -25.07 10.22
CA PRO A 19 0.71 -23.97 9.55
C PRO A 19 1.64 -24.42 8.39
N GLU A 20 2.18 -25.63 8.45
CA GLU A 20 3.06 -26.21 7.44
C GLU A 20 2.31 -26.50 6.13
N ASP A 21 1.08 -27.00 6.19
CA ASP A 21 0.27 -27.28 5.00
C ASP A 21 -0.14 -25.99 4.26
N ALA A 22 -0.40 -24.92 5.02
CA ALA A 22 -0.63 -23.58 4.46
C ALA A 22 0.62 -23.03 3.76
N ARG A 23 1.81 -23.34 4.30
CA ARG A 23 3.10 -22.95 3.75
C ARG A 23 3.43 -23.71 2.46
N GLU A 24 3.07 -24.99 2.39
CA GLU A 24 3.22 -25.81 1.18
C GLU A 24 2.24 -25.38 0.07
N PHE A 25 1.00 -25.03 0.42
CA PHE A 25 0.04 -24.44 -0.51
C PHE A 25 0.49 -23.07 -1.05
N LEU A 26 1.12 -22.24 -0.20
CA LEU A 26 1.74 -20.98 -0.61
C LEU A 26 2.89 -21.23 -1.58
N ASN A 27 3.80 -22.16 -1.27
CA ASN A 27 4.89 -22.55 -2.17
C ASN A 27 4.38 -23.11 -3.50
N ALA A 28 3.26 -23.83 -3.51
CA ALA A 28 2.61 -24.29 -4.73
C ALA A 28 1.91 -23.17 -5.51
N SER A 29 1.28 -22.21 -4.82
CA SER A 29 0.69 -21.00 -5.44
C SER A 29 1.75 -20.01 -5.95
N LEU A 30 2.98 -20.07 -5.43
CA LEU A 30 4.14 -19.30 -5.88
C LEU A 30 4.76 -19.83 -7.18
N ASN A 31 4.36 -21.03 -7.65
CA ASN A 31 4.89 -21.63 -8.88
C ASN A 31 4.16 -21.20 -10.18
N ASP A 32 3.05 -20.46 -10.07
CA ASP A 32 2.28 -19.95 -11.23
C ASP A 32 2.34 -18.41 -11.38
N ASP A 33 3.19 -17.71 -10.63
CA ASP A 33 3.31 -16.25 -10.68
C ASP A 33 4.49 -15.78 -11.56
N PRO A 34 4.35 -14.65 -12.28
CA PRO A 34 5.45 -13.99 -12.97
C PRO A 34 6.55 -13.63 -11.95
N ASP A 35 7.80 -13.70 -12.42
CA ASP A 35 9.02 -13.59 -11.62
C ASP A 35 8.89 -12.63 -10.41
N PRO A 36 8.90 -13.15 -9.16
CA PRO A 36 8.86 -12.34 -7.94
C PRO A 36 10.10 -11.44 -7.79
N TYR A 37 11.07 -11.53 -8.71
CA TYR A 37 12.27 -10.72 -8.82
C TYR A 37 12.29 -9.76 -10.00
N SER A 38 11.13 -9.25 -10.47
CA SER A 38 11.18 -8.02 -11.28
C SER A 38 11.99 -6.97 -10.51
N GLN A 39 12.99 -6.37 -11.18
CA GLN A 39 14.02 -5.54 -10.55
C GLN A 39 13.43 -4.49 -9.59
N SER A 40 12.32 -3.86 -10.00
CA SER A 40 11.58 -2.87 -9.21
C SER A 40 10.94 -3.42 -7.93
N SER A 41 10.47 -4.67 -7.93
CA SER A 41 9.90 -5.33 -6.75
C SER A 41 10.97 -5.61 -5.70
N ARG A 42 12.16 -6.01 -6.15
CA ARG A 42 13.33 -6.24 -5.30
C ARG A 42 13.87 -4.93 -4.73
N GLU A 43 14.01 -3.89 -5.55
CA GLU A 43 14.41 -2.54 -5.11
C GLU A 43 13.46 -1.98 -4.04
N LEU A 44 12.14 -2.15 -4.22
CA LEU A 44 11.14 -1.74 -3.23
C LEU A 44 11.28 -2.50 -1.91
N ALA A 45 11.41 -3.83 -1.96
CA ALA A 45 11.55 -4.63 -0.74
C ALA A 45 12.85 -4.32 0.01
N LEU A 46 13.96 -4.13 -0.73
CA LEU A 46 15.26 -3.75 -0.16
C LEU A 46 15.24 -2.35 0.45
N SER A 47 14.49 -1.40 -0.12
CA SER A 47 14.37 -0.05 0.45
C SER A 47 13.85 -0.06 1.89
N PHE A 48 13.03 -1.03 2.27
CA PHE A 48 12.54 -1.17 3.65
C PHE A 48 13.47 -1.97 4.56
N GLN A 49 14.58 -2.52 4.05
CA GLN A 49 15.55 -3.24 4.83
C GLN A 49 16.29 -2.25 5.75
N ASN A 50 16.17 -2.44 7.06
CA ASN A 50 16.74 -1.56 8.09
C ASN A 50 16.15 -0.13 8.14
N PHE A 51 15.06 0.15 7.42
CA PHE A 51 14.39 1.43 7.52
C PHE A 51 13.65 1.56 8.87
N ASP A 52 14.05 2.55 9.66
CA ASP A 52 13.37 2.94 10.91
C ASP A 52 12.58 4.25 10.68
N PRO A 53 11.24 4.19 10.64
CA PRO A 53 10.41 5.37 10.37
C PRO A 53 10.45 6.41 11.51
N GLU A 54 10.66 6.00 12.76
CA GLU A 54 10.75 6.93 13.90
C GLU A 54 12.07 7.69 13.85
N GLU A 55 13.17 6.99 13.58
CA GLU A 55 14.47 7.61 13.37
C GLU A 55 14.44 8.55 12.18
N ALA A 56 13.82 8.12 11.08
CA ALA A 56 13.70 8.93 9.87
C ALA A 56 12.99 10.25 10.15
N MET A 57 11.87 10.21 10.89
CA MET A 57 11.17 11.42 11.31
C MET A 57 11.99 12.30 12.24
N ARG A 58 12.73 11.70 13.17
CA ARG A 58 13.63 12.46 14.07
C ARG A 58 14.68 13.20 13.27
N LEU A 59 15.26 12.57 12.24
CA LEU A 59 16.25 13.21 11.36
C LEU A 59 15.62 14.31 10.51
N LEU A 60 14.43 14.11 9.95
CA LEU A 60 13.68 15.14 9.23
C LEU A 60 13.46 16.39 10.07
N VAL A 61 13.00 16.21 11.32
CA VAL A 61 12.79 17.33 12.26
C VAL A 61 14.11 18.02 12.61
N LYS A 62 15.21 17.28 12.79
CA LYS A 62 16.54 17.87 13.02
C LYS A 62 17.01 18.72 11.84
N ILE A 63 16.83 18.24 10.61
CA ILE A 63 17.18 18.98 9.39
C ILE A 63 16.34 20.26 9.30
N ALA A 64 15.03 20.16 9.51
CA ALA A 64 14.13 21.31 9.51
C ALA A 64 14.53 22.35 10.58
N SER A 65 14.83 21.89 11.79
CA SER A 65 15.27 22.74 12.89
C SER A 65 16.61 23.42 12.61
N ALA A 66 17.59 22.71 12.06
CA ALA A 66 18.89 23.28 11.69
C ALA A 66 18.75 24.38 10.62
N ARG A 67 17.75 24.24 9.75
CA ARG A 67 17.41 25.21 8.70
C ARG A 67 16.44 26.30 9.16
N LYS A 68 16.01 26.29 10.43
CA LYS A 68 15.04 27.24 11.01
C LYS A 68 13.72 27.27 10.24
N MET A 69 13.30 26.13 9.69
CA MET A 69 12.03 26.01 8.99
C MET A 69 10.87 26.07 9.98
N SER A 70 9.82 26.79 9.61
CA SER A 70 8.51 26.68 10.25
C SER A 70 7.89 25.31 9.98
N ARG A 71 6.84 24.99 10.74
CA ARG A 71 6.07 23.77 10.55
C ARG A 71 5.45 23.72 9.15
N GLU A 72 4.91 24.84 8.70
CA GLU A 72 4.25 25.00 7.40
C GLU A 72 5.25 24.80 6.26
N GLU A 73 6.43 25.41 6.34
CA GLU A 73 7.51 25.22 5.36
C GLU A 73 8.01 23.77 5.31
N PHE A 74 8.11 23.11 6.47
CA PHE A 74 8.50 21.70 6.51
C PHE A 74 7.49 20.82 5.76
N PHE A 75 6.19 20.96 6.05
CA PHE A 75 5.17 20.17 5.37
C PHE A 75 5.08 20.49 3.88
N GLN A 76 5.24 21.75 3.48
CA GLN A 76 5.29 22.11 2.07
C GLN A 76 6.49 21.47 1.38
N GLU A 77 7.68 21.50 1.99
CA GLU A 77 8.88 20.89 1.39
C GLU A 77 8.75 19.36 1.26
N MET A 78 8.06 18.68 2.20
CA MET A 78 7.74 17.25 2.07
C MET A 78 6.73 16.97 0.95
N GLN A 79 5.73 17.84 0.78
CA GLN A 79 4.79 17.75 -0.34
C GLN A 79 5.51 17.97 -1.67
N ASP A 80 6.42 18.93 -1.74
CA ASP A 80 7.22 19.24 -2.92
C ASP A 80 8.14 18.08 -3.26
N PHE A 81 8.81 17.47 -2.27
CA PHE A 81 9.63 16.28 -2.46
C PHE A 81 8.84 15.17 -3.16
N ILE A 82 7.67 14.83 -2.62
CA ILE A 82 6.80 13.78 -3.17
C ILE A 82 6.28 14.19 -4.55
N PHE A 83 5.89 15.45 -4.73
CA PHE A 83 5.38 15.96 -5.99
C PHE A 83 6.42 15.84 -7.12
N PHE A 84 7.64 16.32 -6.87
CA PHE A 84 8.73 16.28 -7.84
C PHE A 84 9.20 14.85 -8.10
N GLY A 85 9.27 13.99 -7.09
CA GLY A 85 9.61 12.58 -7.28
C GLY A 85 8.62 11.82 -8.18
N PHE A 86 7.32 12.15 -8.12
CA PHE A 86 6.36 11.63 -9.08
C PHE A 86 6.60 12.09 -10.51
N HIS A 87 7.11 13.31 -10.70
CA HIS A 87 7.43 13.84 -12.02
C HIS A 87 8.69 13.21 -12.59
N GLU A 88 9.76 13.06 -11.80
CA GLU A 88 11.00 12.37 -12.16
C GLU A 88 10.73 10.91 -12.61
N HIS A 89 9.92 10.18 -11.83
CA HIS A 89 9.57 8.79 -12.15
C HIS A 89 8.47 8.64 -13.20
N SER A 90 7.98 9.75 -13.77
CA SER A 90 7.02 9.74 -14.86
C SER A 90 7.67 10.36 -16.10
N ASN A 91 7.57 9.71 -17.27
CA ASN A 91 8.09 10.27 -18.53
C ASN A 91 7.27 11.51 -19.01
N SER A 92 7.19 12.57 -18.21
CA SER A 92 6.43 13.79 -18.49
C SER A 92 7.32 14.88 -19.07
N LEU A 93 6.79 15.67 -20.00
CA LEU A 93 7.50 16.68 -20.80
C LEU A 93 8.01 17.90 -20.00
N ASP A 94 7.67 18.02 -18.71
CA ASP A 94 8.13 19.09 -17.80
C ASP A 94 9.34 18.66 -16.93
N ALA A 95 10.07 17.61 -17.34
CA ALA A 95 11.16 16.98 -16.59
C ALA A 95 12.27 17.98 -16.18
N ASP A 96 12.85 18.73 -17.13
CA ASP A 96 14.08 19.50 -16.91
C ASP A 96 14.08 20.44 -15.68
N ARG A 97 12.93 21.02 -15.29
CA ARG A 97 12.81 21.88 -14.11
C ARG A 97 12.47 21.10 -12.83
N CYS A 98 11.70 20.01 -12.94
CA CYS A 98 11.44 19.09 -11.83
C CYS A 98 12.72 18.37 -11.40
N ASP A 99 13.56 17.97 -12.35
CA ASP A 99 14.72 17.13 -12.10
C ASP A 99 15.76 17.84 -11.21
N SER A 100 15.98 19.14 -11.42
CA SER A 100 16.92 19.93 -10.62
C SER A 100 16.47 20.15 -9.17
N GLU A 101 15.16 20.34 -8.95
CA GLU A 101 14.61 20.52 -7.60
C GLU A 101 14.48 19.18 -6.87
N TYR A 102 14.08 18.11 -7.56
CA TYR A 102 14.04 16.77 -6.99
C TYR A 102 15.44 16.33 -6.56
N ALA A 103 16.45 16.43 -7.44
CA ALA A 103 17.82 16.03 -7.11
C ALA A 103 18.37 16.81 -5.90
N ARG A 104 18.07 18.12 -5.79
CA ARG A 104 18.45 18.95 -4.64
C ARG A 104 17.80 18.47 -3.34
N LEU A 105 16.53 18.09 -3.39
CA LEU A 105 15.80 17.58 -2.23
C LEU A 105 16.23 16.16 -1.88
N GLU A 106 16.43 15.29 -2.86
CA GLU A 106 16.93 13.93 -2.68
C GLU A 106 18.32 13.93 -2.06
N ASP A 107 19.25 14.74 -2.55
CA ASP A 107 20.60 14.86 -1.96
C ASP A 107 20.56 15.30 -0.48
N ARG A 108 19.62 16.18 -0.14
CA ARG A 108 19.42 16.64 1.24
C ARG A 108 18.92 15.52 2.16
N TYR A 109 18.03 14.68 1.66
CA TYR A 109 17.26 13.74 2.47
C TYR A 109 17.74 12.29 2.37
N LYS A 110 18.58 11.93 1.39
CA LYS A 110 19.14 10.58 1.25
C LYS A 110 19.87 10.09 2.50
N VAL A 111 20.46 11.01 3.27
CA VAL A 111 21.18 10.71 4.53
C VAL A 111 20.26 10.13 5.62
N ILE A 112 18.95 10.29 5.49
CA ILE A 112 17.96 9.81 6.46
C ILE A 112 17.83 8.28 6.39
N PHE A 113 18.01 7.71 5.21
CA PHE A 113 17.60 6.33 4.95
C PHE A 113 18.69 5.30 5.23
N GLY A 114 19.92 5.75 5.50
CA GLY A 114 21.04 4.91 5.97
C GLY A 114 21.60 3.93 4.94
N ASP A 115 20.80 3.53 3.96
CA ASP A 115 21.15 2.66 2.85
C ASP A 115 21.25 3.49 1.55
N PRO A 116 22.42 3.52 0.88
CA PRO A 116 22.60 4.24 -0.38
C PRO A 116 21.77 3.65 -1.54
N ASP A 117 21.34 2.39 -1.45
CA ASP A 117 20.53 1.71 -2.47
C ASP A 117 19.02 1.86 -2.20
N ALA A 118 18.63 2.45 -1.06
CA ALA A 118 17.23 2.69 -0.75
C ALA A 118 16.65 3.82 -1.59
N ASN A 119 15.46 3.58 -2.15
CA ASN A 119 14.74 4.60 -2.87
C ASN A 119 14.06 5.57 -1.88
N SER A 120 14.71 6.73 -1.73
CA SER A 120 14.31 7.82 -0.82
C SER A 120 12.87 8.29 -1.07
N PHE A 121 12.44 8.33 -2.33
CA PHE A 121 11.08 8.70 -2.69
C PHE A 121 10.03 7.73 -2.18
N TYR A 122 10.22 6.42 -2.34
CA TYR A 122 9.28 5.43 -1.82
C TYR A 122 9.19 5.46 -0.29
N LEU A 123 10.32 5.64 0.40
CA LEU A 123 10.34 5.76 1.86
C LEU A 123 9.64 7.04 2.34
N MET A 124 9.85 8.16 1.65
CA MET A 124 9.14 9.41 1.95
C MET A 124 7.62 9.28 1.73
N CYS A 125 7.23 8.61 0.65
CA CYS A 125 5.82 8.27 0.38
C CYS A 125 5.21 7.40 1.50
N SER A 126 6.02 6.57 2.15
CA SER A 126 5.60 5.70 3.25
C SER A 126 5.40 6.46 4.55
N LEU A 127 6.22 7.47 4.83
CA LEU A 127 6.09 8.35 5.99
C LEU A 127 4.87 9.26 5.88
N PHE A 128 4.61 9.80 4.69
CA PHE A 128 3.54 10.78 4.43
C PHE A 128 2.51 10.30 3.38
N PRO A 129 1.79 9.20 3.63
CA PRO A 129 0.92 8.58 2.62
C PRO A 129 -0.26 9.46 2.18
N HIS A 130 -0.69 10.39 3.03
CA HIS A 130 -1.79 11.33 2.72
C HIS A 130 -1.42 12.36 1.64
N PHE A 131 -0.15 12.80 1.58
CA PHE A 131 0.30 13.69 0.51
C PHE A 131 0.28 12.96 -0.83
N VAL A 132 0.81 11.74 -0.85
CA VAL A 132 0.83 10.88 -2.03
C VAL A 132 -0.57 10.65 -2.60
N VAL A 133 -1.49 10.19 -1.76
CA VAL A 133 -2.83 9.81 -2.19
C VAL A 133 -3.63 11.03 -2.65
N ARG A 134 -3.53 12.18 -1.97
CA ARG A 134 -4.22 13.41 -2.37
C ARG A 134 -3.67 14.03 -3.65
N GLN A 135 -2.35 14.18 -3.77
CA GLN A 135 -1.72 14.74 -4.97
C GLN A 135 -2.03 13.88 -6.20
N THR A 136 -2.08 12.55 -6.03
CA THR A 136 -2.36 11.67 -7.16
C THR A 136 -3.84 11.73 -7.58
N LEU A 137 -4.75 11.96 -6.63
CA LEU A 137 -6.16 12.22 -6.94
C LEU A 137 -6.36 13.57 -7.63
N GLU A 138 -5.65 14.59 -7.20
CA GLU A 138 -5.68 15.92 -7.81
C GLU A 138 -5.17 15.86 -9.25
N LYS A 139 -3.97 15.30 -9.49
CA LYS A 139 -3.43 15.08 -10.84
C LYS A 139 -4.40 14.29 -11.72
N TRP A 140 -5.02 13.25 -11.19
CA TRP A 140 -6.00 12.47 -11.95
C TRP A 140 -7.28 13.26 -12.27
N THR A 141 -7.78 14.04 -11.32
CA THR A 141 -8.98 14.87 -11.50
C THR A 141 -8.72 15.96 -12.53
N ILE A 142 -7.59 16.66 -12.42
CA ILE A 142 -7.14 17.67 -13.39
C ILE A 142 -7.00 17.05 -14.77
N ALA A 143 -6.24 15.95 -14.90
CA ALA A 143 -6.06 15.26 -16.18
C ALA A 143 -7.40 14.81 -16.78
N ARG A 144 -8.36 14.36 -15.97
CA ARG A 144 -9.70 13.96 -16.44
C ARG A 144 -10.56 15.15 -16.86
N CYS A 145 -10.44 16.30 -16.20
CA CYS A 145 -11.15 17.53 -16.54
C CYS A 145 -10.58 18.21 -17.80
N GLU A 146 -9.25 18.22 -17.94
CA GLU A 146 -8.54 18.77 -19.09
C GLU A 146 -8.66 17.86 -20.32
N GLN A 147 -8.58 16.54 -20.13
CA GLN A 147 -8.79 15.56 -21.19
C GLN A 147 -10.28 15.22 -21.30
N ARG A 148 -11.08 16.13 -21.88
CA ARG A 148 -12.49 15.83 -22.24
C ARG A 148 -12.66 14.61 -23.16
N GLN A 149 -11.60 14.03 -23.72
CA GLN A 149 -11.70 12.91 -24.65
C GLN A 149 -10.38 12.15 -24.91
N SER A 150 -9.45 12.07 -23.95
CA SER A 150 -8.24 11.24 -24.16
C SER A 150 -8.41 9.84 -23.59
N THR A 151 -8.55 8.88 -24.49
CA THR A 151 -8.58 7.43 -24.29
C THR A 151 -7.19 6.86 -23.97
N SER A 152 -6.34 7.59 -23.23
CA SER A 152 -5.04 7.04 -22.81
C SER A 152 -5.25 5.96 -21.73
N LYS A 153 -5.36 4.72 -22.23
CA LYS A 153 -5.59 3.45 -21.55
C LYS A 153 -4.46 3.10 -20.57
N LYS A 154 -4.27 3.87 -19.50
CA LYS A 154 -3.57 3.30 -18.35
C LYS A 154 -4.49 2.24 -17.75
N PRO A 155 -4.07 0.96 -17.69
CA PRO A 155 -4.92 -0.12 -17.20
C PRO A 155 -5.42 0.24 -15.80
N GLN A 156 -6.74 0.25 -15.63
CA GLN A 156 -7.36 0.36 -14.32
C GLN A 156 -7.83 -1.03 -13.91
N PRO A 157 -7.51 -1.48 -12.69
CA PRO A 157 -8.05 -2.72 -12.17
C PRO A 157 -9.58 -2.70 -12.17
N ILE A 158 -10.19 -3.80 -12.63
CA ILE A 158 -11.64 -3.98 -12.69
C ILE A 158 -11.99 -5.17 -11.80
N ALA A 159 -12.90 -4.97 -10.85
CA ALA A 159 -13.52 -6.04 -10.07
C ALA A 159 -14.97 -6.21 -10.54
N GLY A 160 -15.24 -7.29 -11.29
CA GLY A 160 -16.55 -7.52 -11.91
C GLY A 160 -16.92 -6.41 -12.89
N LYS A 161 -17.92 -5.60 -12.54
CA LYS A 161 -18.38 -4.44 -13.35
C LYS A 161 -17.84 -3.10 -12.85
N PHE A 162 -17.06 -3.10 -11.77
CA PHE A 162 -16.62 -1.89 -11.08
C PHE A 162 -15.16 -1.60 -11.37
N THR A 163 -14.88 -0.36 -11.74
CA THR A 163 -13.51 0.16 -11.79
C THR A 163 -13.04 0.46 -10.38
N ILE A 164 -11.89 -0.10 -9.99
CA ILE A 164 -11.30 0.18 -8.69
C ILE A 164 -10.76 1.61 -8.68
N PRO A 165 -11.13 2.44 -7.68
CA PRO A 165 -10.56 3.77 -7.53
C PRO A 165 -9.03 3.71 -7.47
N ARG A 166 -8.36 4.58 -8.23
CA ARG A 166 -6.89 4.54 -8.39
C ARG A 166 -6.14 4.64 -7.07
N TYR A 167 -6.70 5.33 -6.07
CA TYR A 167 -6.06 5.46 -4.76
C TYR A 167 -5.82 4.11 -4.08
N PHE A 168 -6.64 3.08 -4.33
CA PHE A 168 -6.40 1.72 -3.82
C PHE A 168 -5.21 1.03 -4.50
N CYS A 169 -4.69 1.57 -5.59
CA CYS A 169 -3.63 0.93 -6.37
C CYS A 169 -2.24 1.53 -6.08
N PHE A 170 -2.11 2.44 -5.11
CA PHE A 170 -0.82 3.02 -4.72
C PHE A 170 -0.30 2.34 -3.46
N PHE A 171 0.98 2.00 -3.43
CA PHE A 171 1.60 1.35 -2.25
C PHE A 171 1.37 2.15 -0.97
N ALA A 172 1.52 3.48 -1.04
CA ALA A 172 1.32 4.40 0.08
C ALA A 172 -0.11 4.35 0.67
N PHE A 173 -1.11 3.85 -0.07
CA PHE A 173 -2.46 3.66 0.48
C PHE A 173 -2.46 2.73 1.69
N GLY A 174 -1.55 1.74 1.76
CA GLY A 174 -1.37 0.91 2.95
C GLY A 174 -1.16 1.76 4.21
N GLY A 175 -0.45 2.88 4.11
CA GLY A 175 -0.23 3.80 5.23
C GLY A 175 -1.46 4.58 5.70
N LEU A 176 -2.57 4.52 4.96
CA LEU A 176 -3.87 5.04 5.38
C LEU A 176 -4.73 3.99 6.10
N ILE A 177 -4.34 2.71 6.06
CA ILE A 177 -5.05 1.64 6.75
C ILE A 177 -4.64 1.70 8.23
N PRO A 178 -5.59 1.82 9.19
CA PRO A 178 -5.23 1.78 10.59
C PRO A 178 -4.58 0.44 10.96
N SER A 179 -3.58 0.50 11.83
CA SER A 179 -2.97 -0.70 12.40
C SER A 179 -3.95 -1.38 13.37
N GLU A 180 -3.72 -2.66 13.68
CA GLU A 180 -4.56 -3.41 14.62
C GLU A 180 -4.44 -2.87 16.06
N LYS A 181 -3.31 -2.24 16.39
CA LYS A 181 -3.06 -1.66 17.71
C LYS A 181 -3.75 -0.30 17.81
N GLY A 182 -4.65 -0.14 18.77
CA GLY A 182 -5.39 1.12 18.97
C GLY A 182 -6.43 1.38 17.88
N MET A 183 -7.01 0.30 17.33
CA MET A 183 -7.95 0.36 16.22
C MET A 183 -9.37 0.72 16.68
N GLU A 184 -9.95 1.79 16.10
CA GLU A 184 -11.38 2.12 16.25
C GLU A 184 -12.26 1.62 15.09
N LEU A 185 -11.64 1.04 14.06
CA LEU A 185 -12.31 0.46 12.90
C LEU A 185 -12.62 -1.02 13.18
N ASN A 186 -13.78 -1.50 12.77
CA ASN A 186 -14.08 -2.92 12.92
C ASN A 186 -13.19 -3.79 12.00
N GLU A 187 -12.94 -5.03 12.43
CA GLU A 187 -12.02 -5.95 11.76
C GLU A 187 -12.46 -6.28 10.32
N GLU A 188 -13.75 -6.52 10.11
CA GLU A 188 -14.32 -6.81 8.79
C GLU A 188 -14.15 -5.64 7.81
N THR A 189 -14.34 -4.40 8.25
CA THR A 189 -14.16 -3.20 7.44
C THR A 189 -12.70 -3.03 7.08
N ARG A 190 -11.79 -3.23 8.04
CA ARG A 190 -10.36 -3.22 7.78
C ARG A 190 -9.99 -4.24 6.71
N LYS A 191 -10.49 -5.47 6.87
CA LYS A 191 -10.26 -6.59 5.97
C LYS A 191 -10.77 -6.28 4.57
N MET A 192 -11.96 -5.69 4.43
CA MET A 192 -12.49 -5.24 3.14
C MET A 192 -11.54 -4.25 2.46
N ILE A 193 -11.06 -3.24 3.19
CA ILE A 193 -10.12 -2.24 2.66
C ILE A 193 -8.82 -2.89 2.21
N ILE A 194 -8.26 -3.79 3.02
CA ILE A 194 -7.03 -4.54 2.71
C ILE A 194 -7.21 -5.37 1.43
N VAL A 195 -8.33 -6.10 1.31
CA VAL A 195 -8.60 -6.94 0.13
C VAL A 195 -8.69 -6.11 -1.13
N ILE A 196 -9.41 -4.98 -1.10
CA ILE A 196 -9.54 -4.10 -2.27
C ILE A 196 -8.18 -3.51 -2.66
N HIS A 197 -7.41 -3.05 -1.67
CA HIS A 197 -6.07 -2.51 -1.89
C HIS A 197 -5.12 -3.54 -2.51
N GLN A 198 -5.05 -4.74 -1.94
CA GLN A 198 -4.19 -5.79 -2.46
C GLN A 198 -4.61 -6.25 -3.85
N TYR A 199 -5.92 -6.33 -4.11
CA TYR A 199 -6.42 -6.62 -5.45
C TYR A 199 -6.01 -5.55 -6.46
N GLY A 200 -6.11 -4.27 -6.09
CA GLY A 200 -5.66 -3.15 -6.92
C GLY A 200 -4.17 -3.22 -7.22
N LEU A 201 -3.34 -3.44 -6.19
CA LEU A 201 -1.88 -3.55 -6.32
C LEU A 201 -1.46 -4.75 -7.17
N THR A 202 -1.95 -5.95 -6.87
CA THR A 202 -1.64 -7.17 -7.61
C THR A 202 -2.06 -7.05 -9.08
N SER A 203 -3.22 -6.44 -9.34
CA SER A 203 -3.70 -6.26 -10.73
C SER A 203 -2.86 -5.25 -11.51
N LEU A 204 -2.40 -4.16 -10.88
CA LEU A 204 -1.65 -3.11 -11.55
C LEU A 204 -0.20 -3.50 -11.79
N LEU A 205 0.43 -4.10 -10.78
CA LEU A 205 1.86 -4.37 -10.75
C LEU A 205 2.21 -5.79 -11.17
N LYS A 206 1.19 -6.66 -11.32
CA LYS A 206 1.35 -8.08 -11.61
C LYS A 206 2.25 -8.78 -10.59
N ILE A 207 2.06 -8.44 -9.31
CA ILE A 207 2.78 -9.05 -8.18
C ILE A 207 1.86 -9.99 -7.39
N GLY A 208 2.43 -11.06 -6.83
CA GLY A 208 1.70 -11.99 -5.98
C GLY A 208 1.14 -11.37 -4.70
N VAL A 209 0.17 -12.04 -4.09
CA VAL A 209 -0.53 -11.57 -2.87
C VAL A 209 0.43 -11.41 -1.70
N ALA A 210 1.40 -12.31 -1.53
CA ALA A 210 2.37 -12.27 -0.44
C ALA A 210 3.24 -10.99 -0.48
N LEU A 211 3.80 -10.63 -1.65
CA LEU A 211 4.59 -9.40 -1.80
C LEU A 211 3.72 -8.15 -1.63
N SER A 212 2.52 -8.15 -2.21
CA SER A 212 1.53 -7.08 -2.03
C SER A 212 1.21 -6.86 -0.54
N HIS A 213 1.04 -7.95 0.20
CA HIS A 213 0.82 -7.94 1.65
C HIS A 213 2.02 -7.38 2.41
N PHE A 214 3.24 -7.85 2.11
CA PHE A 214 4.46 -7.36 2.74
C PHE A 214 4.62 -5.85 2.57
N LEU A 215 4.50 -5.33 1.34
CA LEU A 215 4.62 -3.90 1.06
C LEU A 215 3.54 -3.11 1.81
N MET A 216 2.28 -3.57 1.76
CA MET A 216 1.19 -2.94 2.50
C MET A 216 1.49 -2.86 4.00
N GLN A 217 1.96 -3.95 4.63
CA GLN A 217 2.30 -3.94 6.05
C GLN A 217 3.41 -2.94 6.35
N LYS A 218 4.44 -2.85 5.50
CA LYS A 218 5.49 -1.84 5.66
C LYS A 218 4.95 -0.43 5.60
N HIS A 219 4.03 -0.13 4.69
CA HIS A 219 3.39 1.18 4.67
C HIS A 219 2.49 1.44 5.89
N ILE A 220 1.77 0.43 6.40
CA ILE A 220 0.99 0.54 7.64
C ILE A 220 1.91 0.88 8.83
N GLU A 221 3.07 0.23 8.92
CA GLU A 221 4.07 0.40 9.97
C GLU A 221 4.78 1.75 9.89
N CYS A 222 5.16 2.20 8.69
CA CYS A 222 5.95 3.41 8.50
C CYS A 222 5.15 4.72 8.63
N SER A 223 3.85 4.66 8.37
CA SER A 223 3.00 5.85 8.31
C SER A 223 2.95 6.61 9.63
N GLN A 224 3.29 7.90 9.55
CA GLN A 224 3.30 8.82 10.69
C GLN A 224 1.93 9.41 11.01
N LEU A 225 0.90 9.00 10.28
CA LEU A 225 -0.47 9.35 10.61
C LEU A 225 -0.94 8.56 11.82
N SER A 226 -1.52 9.27 12.79
CA SER A 226 -2.29 8.66 13.87
C SER A 226 -3.48 7.86 13.32
N SER A 227 -4.02 6.93 14.10
CA SER A 227 -5.22 6.16 13.72
C SER A 227 -6.39 7.07 13.33
N GLU A 228 -6.60 8.17 14.05
CA GLU A 228 -7.61 9.18 13.73
C GLU A 228 -7.33 9.88 12.39
N GLY A 229 -6.07 10.26 12.14
CA GLY A 229 -5.66 10.86 10.87
C GLY A 229 -5.91 9.92 9.69
N ARG A 230 -5.56 8.64 9.85
CA ARG A 230 -5.81 7.56 8.87
C ARG A 230 -7.31 7.42 8.57
N LEU A 231 -8.15 7.36 9.61
CA LEU A 231 -9.61 7.31 9.46
C LEU A 231 -10.17 8.54 8.75
N SER A 232 -9.68 9.74 9.13
CA SER A 232 -10.09 10.99 8.50
C SER A 232 -9.82 10.98 6.98
N GLU A 233 -8.65 10.48 6.57
CA GLU A 233 -8.34 10.34 5.14
C GLU A 233 -9.24 9.32 4.44
N LEU A 234 -9.47 8.15 5.04
CA LEU A 234 -10.38 7.14 4.46
C LEU A 234 -11.80 7.67 4.29
N ILE A 235 -12.27 8.52 5.19
CA ILE A 235 -13.57 9.20 5.09
C ILE A 235 -13.58 10.23 3.95
N LYS A 236 -12.54 11.08 3.85
CA LYS A 236 -12.42 12.07 2.76
C LYS A 236 -12.37 11.41 1.38
N LEU A 237 -11.78 10.22 1.30
CA LEU A 237 -11.69 9.42 0.08
C LEU A 237 -13.01 8.71 -0.29
N GLY A 238 -14.01 8.74 0.60
CA GLY A 238 -15.27 8.01 0.43
C GLY A 238 -15.12 6.50 0.56
N VAL A 239 -14.01 6.01 1.15
CA VAL A 239 -13.83 4.59 1.51
C VAL A 239 -14.72 4.25 2.70
N LEU A 240 -14.77 5.17 3.66
CA LEU A 240 -15.61 5.09 4.84
C LEU A 240 -16.66 6.21 4.83
N THR A 241 -17.79 5.94 5.44
CA THR A 241 -18.74 6.99 5.85
C THR A 241 -18.27 7.66 7.15
N GLN A 242 -18.90 8.77 7.54
CA GLN A 242 -18.62 9.43 8.83
C GLN A 242 -18.80 8.50 10.05
N SER A 243 -19.66 7.50 9.94
CA SER A 243 -19.89 6.48 10.97
C SER A 243 -18.83 5.37 10.98
N LYS A 244 -17.70 5.54 10.27
CA LYS A 244 -16.58 4.57 10.19
C LYS A 244 -16.97 3.19 9.64
N ILE A 245 -18.07 3.11 8.88
CA ILE A 245 -18.47 1.91 8.13
C ILE A 245 -18.11 2.06 6.64
N PRO A 246 -17.89 0.96 5.90
CA PRO A 246 -17.59 1.02 4.47
C PRO A 246 -18.68 1.78 3.70
N SER A 247 -18.28 2.56 2.69
CA SER A 247 -19.24 3.14 1.76
C SER A 247 -19.88 2.06 0.89
N THR A 248 -21.03 2.37 0.28
CA THR A 248 -21.69 1.46 -0.68
C THR A 248 -20.74 1.04 -1.79
N LEU A 249 -19.96 1.97 -2.33
CA LEU A 249 -18.97 1.66 -3.38
C LEU A 249 -17.91 0.69 -2.87
N THR A 250 -17.38 0.90 -1.67
CA THR A 250 -16.38 0.01 -1.07
C THR A 250 -16.93 -1.41 -0.87
N THR A 251 -18.13 -1.54 -0.32
CA THR A 251 -18.79 -2.85 -0.14
C THR A 251 -18.98 -3.55 -1.48
N THR A 252 -19.51 -2.84 -2.49
CA THR A 252 -19.80 -3.42 -3.79
C THR A 252 -18.54 -3.84 -4.55
N ILE A 253 -17.45 -3.07 -4.46
CA ILE A 253 -16.15 -3.47 -5.02
C ILE A 253 -15.65 -4.74 -4.32
N TYR A 254 -15.66 -4.76 -2.98
CA TYR A 254 -15.24 -5.93 -2.20
C TYR A 254 -16.03 -7.20 -2.59
N GLU A 255 -17.35 -7.08 -2.70
CA GLU A 255 -18.24 -8.17 -3.10
C GLU A 255 -17.94 -8.70 -4.51
N SER A 256 -17.49 -7.83 -5.41
CA SER A 256 -17.14 -8.15 -6.79
C SER A 256 -15.76 -8.81 -6.96
N ILE A 257 -14.92 -8.80 -5.93
CA ILE A 257 -13.63 -9.51 -5.93
C ILE A 257 -13.91 -11.01 -5.71
N SER A 258 -13.22 -11.87 -6.46
CA SER A 258 -13.46 -13.32 -6.41
C SER A 258 -13.17 -13.92 -5.03
N ASP A 259 -13.97 -14.90 -4.63
CA ASP A 259 -13.77 -15.64 -3.37
C ASP A 259 -12.38 -16.25 -3.26
N GLY A 260 -11.83 -16.75 -4.37
CA GLY A 260 -10.48 -17.28 -4.42
C GLY A 260 -9.43 -16.24 -4.01
N PHE A 261 -9.56 -15.00 -4.49
CA PHE A 261 -8.65 -13.93 -4.11
C PHE A 261 -8.84 -13.52 -2.65
N ARG A 262 -10.09 -13.35 -2.20
CA ARG A 262 -10.43 -13.04 -0.79
C ARG A 262 -9.79 -14.06 0.16
N LYS A 263 -9.89 -15.35 -0.15
CA LYS A 263 -9.29 -16.44 0.64
C LYS A 263 -7.76 -16.38 0.68
N LYS A 264 -7.08 -16.02 -0.42
CA LYS A 264 -5.62 -15.86 -0.44
C LYS A 264 -5.17 -14.76 0.51
N VAL A 265 -5.83 -13.59 0.47
CA VAL A 265 -5.54 -12.47 1.39
C VAL A 265 -5.79 -12.87 2.84
N ASP A 266 -6.85 -13.62 3.12
CA ASP A 266 -7.17 -14.10 4.47
C ASP A 266 -6.14 -15.07 5.03
N VAL A 267 -5.46 -15.84 4.18
CA VAL A 267 -4.33 -16.68 4.60
C VAL A 267 -3.16 -15.80 5.03
N GLU A 268 -2.77 -14.82 4.21
CA GLU A 268 -1.67 -13.89 4.53
C GLU A 268 -1.92 -13.11 5.81
N LEU A 269 -3.14 -12.58 6.00
CA LEU A 269 -3.52 -11.87 7.22
C LEU A 269 -3.38 -12.73 8.48
N ARG A 270 -3.70 -14.04 8.38
CA ARG A 270 -3.55 -14.97 9.51
C ARG A 270 -2.11 -15.30 9.83
N LEU A 271 -1.26 -15.44 8.81
CA LEU A 271 0.16 -15.73 8.98
C LEU A 271 0.92 -14.58 9.66
N HIS A 272 0.49 -13.34 9.40
CA HIS A 272 1.13 -12.13 9.92
C HIS A 272 0.39 -11.51 11.12
N SER A 273 -0.76 -12.04 11.51
CA SER A 273 -1.40 -11.67 12.78
C SER A 273 -0.58 -12.22 13.94
N THR A 274 0.00 -11.34 14.74
CA THR A 274 0.84 -11.67 15.89
C THR A 274 0.02 -12.21 17.07
N LYS A 275 -0.62 -13.38 16.91
CA LYS A 275 -0.98 -14.20 18.07
C LYS A 275 0.19 -15.11 18.38
N LYS A 276 1.03 -14.71 19.36
CA LYS A 276 1.87 -15.68 20.08
C LYS A 276 0.98 -16.87 20.48
N PRO A 277 1.34 -18.12 20.16
CA PRO A 277 0.63 -19.25 20.75
C PRO A 277 0.78 -19.11 22.27
N ARG A 278 -0.34 -19.00 22.97
CA ARG A 278 -0.37 -19.20 24.42
C ARG A 278 -0.08 -20.68 24.65
N THR A 279 1.19 -21.02 24.75
CA THR A 279 1.59 -22.27 25.39
C THR A 279 1.21 -22.13 26.86
N GLN A 280 0.03 -22.64 27.21
CA GLN A 280 -0.29 -22.94 28.60
C GLN A 280 0.61 -24.11 29.00
N ILE A 281 1.80 -23.79 29.51
CA ILE A 281 2.53 -24.73 30.34
C ILE A 281 1.80 -24.72 31.68
N LYS A 282 0.97 -25.74 31.90
CA LYS A 282 0.55 -26.10 33.26
C LYS A 282 1.81 -26.56 33.99
N ILE A 283 2.20 -25.84 35.04
CA ILE A 283 3.00 -26.37 36.15
C ILE A 283 2.04 -26.56 37.31
#